data_AF-A0A6P0RQ62-F1
#
_entry.id   AF-A0A6P0RQ62-F1
#
_cell.length_a   1.000
_cell.length_b   1.000
_cell.length_c   1.000
_cell.angle_alpha   90.00
_cell.angle_beta   90.00
_cell.angle_gamma   90.00
#
_symmetry.space_group_name_H-M   'P 1'
#
loop_
_entity.id
_entity.type
_entity.pdbx_description
1 polymer ?
#
loop_
_entity_poly.entity_id
_entity_poly.type
_entity_poly.pdbx_seq_one_letter_code
_entity_poly.pdbx_strand_id
1 'polypeptide(L)' 'MVSKRADPNYQQISGYILKEIGTEFKVACTRMGVSHSEGLEQAVTLWLAQNTQQSAKNRNND' A
#
# COMPACT_ATOMS: atom_id res chain seq x y z
N MET A 1 22.62 10.25 4.73
CA MET A 1 21.54 9.28 4.44
C MET A 1 20.68 9.85 3.32
N VAL A 2 20.56 9.16 2.19
CA VAL A 2 19.62 9.54 1.12
C VAL A 2 18.22 9.30 1.65
N SER A 3 17.40 10.35 1.74
CA SER A 3 15.99 10.19 2.11
C SER A 3 15.27 9.39 1.01
N LYS A 4 14.29 8.54 1.34
CA LYS A 4 13.46 7.83 0.34
C LYS A 4 12.86 8.75 -0.75
N ARG A 5 12.75 10.05 -0.49
CA ARG A 5 12.32 11.07 -1.48
C ARG A 5 13.32 11.33 -2.61
N ALA A 6 14.60 11.06 -2.39
CA ALA A 6 15.70 11.32 -3.32
C ALA A 6 16.23 10.04 -3.97
N ASP A 7 15.64 8.89 -3.65
CA ASP A 7 16.01 7.61 -4.22
C ASP A 7 15.09 7.32 -5.42
N PRO A 8 15.65 7.10 -6.64
CA PRO A 8 14.86 6.88 -7.85
C PRO A 8 14.04 5.59 -7.83
N ASN A 9 14.31 4.67 -6.90
CA ASN A 9 13.55 3.43 -6.75
C ASN A 9 12.26 3.61 -5.95
N TYR A 10 12.01 4.80 -5.38
CA TYR A 10 10.80 5.08 -4.61
C TYR A 10 9.92 6.11 -5.34
N GLN A 11 8.63 5.84 -5.37
CA GLN A 11 7.62 6.77 -5.88
C GLN A 11 6.67 7.20 -4.77
N GLN A 12 6.35 8.49 -4.71
CA GLN A 12 5.33 9.00 -3.80
C GLN A 12 3.92 8.69 -4.33
N ILE A 13 3.07 8.13 -3.47
CA ILE A 13 1.64 7.94 -3.73
C ILE A 13 0.85 8.95 -2.89
N SER A 14 0.00 9.75 -3.53
CA SER A 14 -0.83 10.78 -2.88
C SER A 14 -2.31 10.59 -3.20
N GLY A 15 -3.17 10.73 -2.19
CA GLY A 15 -4.62 10.63 -2.35
C GLY A 15 -5.37 10.95 -1.05
N TYR A 16 -6.70 11.06 -1.15
CA TYR A 16 -7.58 11.25 0.01
C TYR A 16 -8.27 9.94 0.38
N ILE A 17 -8.34 9.66 1.68
CA ILE A 17 -9.08 8.53 2.25
C ILE A 17 -9.97 9.05 3.39
N LEU A 18 -10.94 8.24 3.82
CA LEU A 18 -11.76 8.56 4.99
C LEU A 18 -10.88 8.72 6.23
N LYS A 19 -11.15 9.76 7.03
CA LYS A 19 -10.37 10.11 8.21
C LYS A 19 -10.26 8.96 9.21
N GLU A 20 -11.36 8.24 9.41
CA GLU A 20 -11.44 7.10 10.33
C GLU A 20 -10.49 5.99 9.89
N ILE A 21 -10.58 5.57 8.62
CA ILE A 21 -9.68 4.57 8.02
C ILE A 21 -8.23 4.99 8.13
N GLY A 22 -7.92 6.25 7.80
CA GLY A 22 -6.55 6.77 7.92
C GLY A 22 -6.02 6.80 9.36
N THR A 23 -6.91 6.96 10.34
CA THR A 23 -6.54 6.93 11.77
C THR A 23 -6.27 5.51 12.22
N GLU A 24 -7.16 4.58 11.88
CA GLU A 24 -7.01 3.15 12.19
C GLU A 24 -5.73 2.58 11.58
N PHE A 25 -5.43 2.92 10.33
CA PHE A 25 -4.20 2.52 9.66
C PHE A 25 -2.95 2.95 10.44
N LYS A 26 -2.90 4.20 10.91
CA LYS A 26 -1.76 4.71 11.71
C LYS A 26 -1.64 3.98 13.05
N VAL A 27 -2.77 3.74 13.72
CA VAL A 27 -2.81 2.97 14.97
C VAL A 27 -2.31 1.54 14.74
N ALA A 28 -2.73 0.89 13.66
CA ALA A 28 -2.26 -0.44 13.29
C ALA A 28 -0.75 -0.46 13.04
N CYS A 29 -0.22 0.49 12.26
CA CYS A 29 1.22 0.61 12.03
C CYS A 29 2.01 0.74 13.34
N THR A 30 1.49 1.58 14.27
CA THR A 30 2.10 1.79 15.58
C THR A 30 2.11 0.50 16.41
N ARG A 31 0.97 -0.22 16.45
CA ARG A 31 0.83 -1.50 17.18
C ARG A 31 1.76 -2.58 16.62
N MET A 32 1.98 -2.58 15.32
CA MET A 32 2.84 -3.55 14.63
C MET A 32 4.32 -3.15 14.66
N GLY A 33 4.67 -1.97 15.17
CA GLY A 33 6.04 -1.48 15.19
C GLY A 33 6.62 -1.19 13.80
N VAL A 34 5.77 -0.90 12.80
CA VAL A 34 6.19 -0.60 11.42
C VAL A 34 5.98 0.87 11.09
N SER A 35 6.77 1.40 10.16
CA SER A 35 6.56 2.76 9.66
C SER A 35 5.32 2.85 8.77
N HIS A 36 4.73 4.04 8.65
CA HIS A 36 3.59 4.25 7.74
C HIS A 36 3.94 3.93 6.28
N SER A 37 5.20 4.14 5.87
CA SER A 37 5.63 3.79 4.52
C SER A 37 5.65 2.27 4.30
N GLU A 38 6.14 1.50 5.27
CA GLU A 38 6.11 0.03 5.19
C GLU A 38 4.68 -0.51 5.22
N GLY A 39 3.81 0.05 6.08
CA GLY A 39 2.40 -0.33 6.11
C GLY A 39 1.69 -0.01 4.78
N LEU A 40 2.04 1.12 4.14
CA LEU A 40 1.48 1.49 2.84
C LEU A 40 1.96 0.54 1.74
N GLU A 41 3.24 0.18 1.75
CA GLU A 41 3.82 -0.77 0.82
C GLU A 41 3.14 -2.14 0.91
N GLN A 42 2.96 -2.67 2.13
CA GLN A 42 2.21 -3.92 2.36
C GLN A 42 0.77 -3.84 1.84
N ALA A 43 0.06 -2.75 2.13
CA ALA A 43 -1.31 -2.56 1.70
C ALA A 43 -1.44 -2.48 0.17
N VAL A 44 -0.53 -1.76 -0.49
CA VAL A 44 -0.50 -1.63 -1.96
C VAL A 44 -0.12 -2.96 -2.61
N THR A 45 0.87 -3.69 -2.08
CA THR A 45 1.22 -5.03 -2.57
C THR A 45 0.05 -6.00 -2.47
N LEU A 46 -0.67 -5.99 -1.35
CA LEU A 46 -1.85 -6.82 -1.17
C LEU A 46 -2.96 -6.46 -2.16
N TRP A 47 -3.23 -5.16 -2.34
CA TRP A 47 -4.22 -4.68 -3.31
C TRP A 47 -3.86 -5.12 -4.73
N LEU A 48 -2.60 -4.96 -5.14
CA LEU A 48 -2.13 -5.40 -6.46
C LEU A 48 -2.29 -6.92 -6.63
N ALA A 49 -1.87 -7.71 -5.63
CA ALA A 49 -2.01 -9.17 -5.69
C ALA A 49 -3.46 -9.60 -5.90
N GLN A 50 -4.41 -9.00 -5.16
CA GLN A 50 -5.84 -9.28 -5.29
C GLN A 50 -6.38 -8.94 -6.69
N ASN A 51 -5.97 -7.81 -7.26
CA ASN A 51 -6.47 -7.33 -8.55
C ASN A 51 -5.78 -7.98 -9.76
N THR A 52 -4.51 -8.41 -9.64
CA THR A 52 -3.84 -9.20 -10.67
C THR A 52 -4.45 -10.61 -10.77
N GLN A 53 -4.79 -11.22 -9.63
CA GLN A 53 -5.48 -12.52 -9.58
C GLN A 53 -6.88 -12.46 -10.23
N GLN A 54 -7.60 -11.36 -10.02
CA GLN A 54 -8.92 -11.16 -10.62
C GLN A 54 -8.85 -11.01 -12.15
N SER A 55 -7.80 -10.37 -12.66
CA SER A 55 -7.55 -10.23 -14.09
C SER A 55 -7.20 -11.55 -14.77
N ALA A 56 -6.52 -12.46 -14.06
CA ALA A 56 -6.19 -13.80 -14.56
C ALA A 56 -7.42 -14.75 -14.56
N LYS A 57 -8.29 -14.65 -13.54
CA LYS A 57 -9.51 -15.47 -13.45
C LYS A 57 -10.52 -15.13 -14.56
N ASN A 58 -10.55 -13.87 -15.02
CA ASN A 58 -11.44 -13.44 -16.10
C ASN A 58 -10.99 -13.86 -17.51
N ARG A 59 -9.74 -14.28 -17.73
CA ARG A 59 -9.26 -14.74 -19.05
C ARG A 59 -9.51 -16.23 -19.32
N ASN A 60 -9.85 -17.01 -18.31
CA ASN A 60 -10.02 -18.46 -18.43
C ASN A 60 -11.50 -18.87 -18.56
N ASN A 61 -12.39 -17.92 -18.87
CA ASN A 61 -13.83 -18.14 -19.01
C ASN A 61 -14.35 -17.71 -20.41
N ASP A 62 -13.48 -17.71 -21.41
CA ASP A 62 -13.82 -17.62 -22.85
C ASP A 62 -13.53 -18.97 -23.52
#